data_AF-A0A317ZA02-F1
#
_entry.id   AF-A0A317ZA02-F1
#
_cell.length_a   1.000
_cell.length_b   1.000
_cell.length_c   1.000
_cell.angle_alpha   90.00
_cell.angle_beta   90.00
_cell.angle_gamma   90.00
#
_symmetry.space_group_name_H-M   'P 1'
#
loop_
_entity.id
_entity.type
_entity.pdbx_description
1 polymer ?
#
loop_
_entity_poly.entity_id
_entity_poly.type
_entity_poly.pdbx_seq_one_letter_code
_entity_poly.pdbx_strand_id
1 'polypeptide(L)'
;MDIYQHFRPEEHEQIDYLLDKVRQAETQYAPVLTYFLDPRGQYMLEVIAGSFNDLHVSFDGGRDAERCRAVIAPSYYEPSRDDFELALIEIDYPTKFVTLQHQHVLGTLMSLGIE
;
A
#
# COMPACT_ATOMS: atom_id res chain seq x y z
N MET A 1 3.02 1.70 -23.72
CA MET A 1 4.18 1.10 -23.05
C MET A 1 3.79 -0.32 -22.70
N ASP A 2 4.62 -1.31 -23.03
CA ASP A 2 4.30 -2.73 -22.78
C ASP A 2 4.72 -3.06 -21.34
N ILE A 3 4.01 -2.48 -20.37
CA ILE A 3 4.34 -2.51 -18.93
C ILE A 3 4.58 -3.95 -18.46
N TYR A 4 3.78 -4.89 -18.95
CA TYR A 4 3.91 -6.32 -18.63
C TYR A 4 5.24 -6.95 -19.06
N GLN A 5 5.95 -6.42 -20.07
CA GLN A 5 7.24 -6.97 -20.49
C GLN A 5 8.37 -6.75 -19.46
N HIS A 6 8.17 -5.83 -18.50
CA HIS A 6 9.13 -5.57 -17.43
C HIS A 6 8.95 -6.47 -16.20
N PHE A 7 7.91 -7.32 -16.20
CA PHE A 7 7.51 -8.08 -15.02
C PHE A 7 7.32 -9.56 -15.32
N ARG A 8 7.38 -10.38 -14.27
CA ARG A 8 7.20 -11.82 -14.37
C ARG A 8 5.71 -12.17 -14.39
N PRO A 9 5.32 -13.32 -14.97
CA PRO A 9 3.92 -13.74 -15.01
C PRO A 9 3.23 -13.79 -13.64
N GLU A 10 3.97 -14.17 -12.59
CA GLU A 10 3.46 -14.19 -11.21
C GLU A 10 3.12 -12.80 -10.64
N GLU A 11 3.59 -11.71 -11.27
CA GLU A 11 3.34 -10.34 -10.83
C GLU A 11 2.09 -9.72 -11.52
N HIS A 12 1.48 -10.43 -12.48
CA HIS A 12 0.41 -9.88 -13.31
C HIS A 12 -0.83 -9.48 -12.52
N GLU A 13 -1.26 -10.28 -11.53
CA GLU A 13 -2.44 -9.93 -10.71
C GLU A 13 -2.23 -8.62 -9.95
N GLN A 14 -1.02 -8.41 -9.41
CA GLN A 14 -0.68 -7.18 -8.71
C GLN A 14 -0.59 -6.00 -9.66
N ILE A 15 -0.05 -6.19 -10.86
CA ILE A 15 0.00 -5.16 -11.90
C ILE A 15 -1.40 -4.74 -12.32
N ASP A 16 -2.31 -5.69 -12.54
CA ASP A 16 -3.68 -5.42 -12.95
C ASP A 16 -4.40 -4.57 -11.88
N TYR A 17 -4.24 -4.92 -10.60
CA TYR A 17 -4.76 -4.13 -9.50
C TYR A 17 -4.17 -2.71 -9.46
N LEU A 18 -2.84 -2.56 -9.57
CA LEU A 18 -2.19 -1.25 -9.50
C LEU A 18 -2.57 -0.37 -10.69
N LEU A 19 -2.66 -0.96 -11.89
CA LEU A 19 -3.06 -0.26 -13.10
C LEU A 19 -4.51 0.21 -13.03
N ASP A 20 -5.41 -0.60 -12.46
CA ASP A 20 -6.79 -0.18 -12.20
C ASP A 20 -6.84 1.05 -11.26
N LYS A 21 -6.05 1.04 -10.18
CA LYS A 21 -5.98 2.17 -9.25
C LYS A 21 -5.42 3.45 -9.87
N VAL A 22 -4.38 3.34 -10.69
CA VAL A 22 -3.80 4.48 -11.40
C VAL A 22 -4.79 5.05 -12.41
N ARG A 23 -5.46 4.20 -13.19
CA ARG A 23 -6.53 4.62 -14.12
C ARG A 23 -7.72 5.25 -13.40
N GLN A 24 -8.05 4.76 -12.21
CA GLN A 24 -9.09 5.34 -11.37
C GLN A 24 -8.73 6.78 -10.99
N ALA A 25 -7.49 7.01 -10.51
CA ALA A 25 -7.01 8.34 -10.14
C ALA A 25 -6.97 9.29 -11.35
N GLU A 26 -6.53 8.80 -12.51
CA GLU A 26 -6.52 9.55 -13.77
C GLU A 26 -7.94 9.94 -14.21
N THR A 27 -8.84 8.96 -14.29
CA THR A 27 -10.20 9.13 -14.83
C THR A 27 -11.06 10.01 -13.93
N GLN A 28 -10.97 9.81 -12.61
CA GLN A 28 -11.74 10.58 -11.63
C GLN A 28 -11.08 11.92 -11.32
N TYR A 29 -9.81 12.08 -11.71
CA TYR A 29 -8.97 13.21 -11.37
C TYR A 29 -9.09 13.51 -9.86
N ALA A 30 -8.89 12.47 -9.04
CA ALA A 30 -9.08 12.47 -7.59
C ALA A 30 -8.10 11.49 -6.92
N PRO A 31 -7.72 11.71 -5.64
CA PRO A 31 -6.82 10.81 -4.94
C PRO A 31 -7.43 9.41 -4.74
N VAL A 32 -6.60 8.38 -4.93
CA VAL A 32 -6.98 6.97 -4.76
C VAL A 32 -5.99 6.29 -3.82
N LEU A 33 -6.52 5.64 -2.78
CA LEU A 33 -5.75 4.92 -1.78
C LEU A 33 -5.66 3.43 -2.12
N THR A 34 -4.47 2.85 -1.92
CA THR A 34 -4.25 1.40 -2.09
C THR A 34 -4.37 0.64 -0.77
N TYR A 35 -4.45 -0.69 -0.86
CA TYR A 35 -4.09 -1.57 0.25
C TYR A 35 -2.58 -1.49 0.58
N PHE A 36 -2.15 -2.17 1.64
CA PHE A 36 -0.74 -2.28 2.03
C PHE A 36 0.12 -3.04 1.00
N LEU A 37 0.98 -2.29 0.31
CA LEU A 37 1.94 -2.79 -0.66
C LEU A 37 3.23 -3.19 0.04
N ASP A 38 3.77 -4.34 -0.32
CA ASP A 38 5.14 -4.73 -0.01
C ASP A 38 6.15 -3.87 -0.81
N PRO A 39 7.46 -3.92 -0.50
CA PRO A 39 8.45 -3.12 -1.22
C PRO A 39 8.46 -3.35 -2.73
N ARG A 40 8.16 -4.59 -3.18
CA ARG A 40 8.06 -4.91 -4.61
C ARG A 40 6.85 -4.23 -5.26
N GLY A 41 5.69 -4.26 -4.60
CA GLY A 41 4.48 -3.56 -5.02
C GLY A 41 4.63 -2.04 -5.08
N GLN A 42 5.33 -1.46 -4.11
CA GLN A 42 5.62 -0.02 -4.09
C GLN A 42 6.43 0.38 -5.34
N TYR A 43 7.49 -0.37 -5.66
CA TYR A 43 8.27 -0.16 -6.88
C TYR A 43 7.42 -0.31 -8.15
N MET A 44 6.59 -1.35 -8.24
CA MET A 44 5.70 -1.53 -9.39
C MET A 44 4.76 -0.35 -9.56
N LEU A 45 4.18 0.16 -8.47
CA LEU A 45 3.28 1.30 -8.52
C LEU A 45 3.98 2.57 -9.00
N GLU A 46 5.20 2.85 -8.53
CA GLU A 46 5.99 4.00 -9.00
C GLU A 46 6.24 3.92 -10.51
N VAL A 47 6.61 2.74 -11.02
CA VAL A 47 6.86 2.52 -12.46
C VAL A 47 5.57 2.70 -13.27
N ILE A 48 4.45 2.14 -12.80
CA ILE A 48 3.17 2.24 -13.48
C ILE A 48 2.70 3.69 -13.49
N ALA A 49 2.63 4.36 -12.33
CA ALA A 49 2.15 5.72 -12.19
C ALA A 49 3.03 6.72 -12.96
N GLY A 50 4.35 6.51 -13.01
CA GLY A 50 5.28 7.34 -13.79
C GLY A 50 5.06 7.28 -15.30
N SER A 51 4.25 6.34 -15.80
CA SER A 51 3.83 6.30 -17.21
C SER A 51 2.62 7.19 -17.51
N PHE A 52 1.97 7.73 -16.48
CA PHE A 52 0.80 8.61 -16.59
C PHE A 52 1.21 10.05 -16.32
N ASN A 53 0.65 10.98 -17.09
CA ASN A 53 0.92 12.40 -16.86
C ASN A 53 0.09 12.90 -15.67
N ASP A 54 0.63 13.88 -14.96
CA ASP A 54 -0.04 14.61 -13.87
C ASP A 54 -0.45 13.78 -12.65
N LEU A 55 0.04 12.54 -12.49
CA LEU A 55 -0.12 11.75 -11.28
C LEU A 55 1.20 11.68 -10.50
N HIS A 56 1.09 11.66 -9.18
CA HIS A 56 2.17 11.34 -8.27
C HIS A 56 1.72 10.31 -7.24
N VAL A 57 2.68 9.63 -6.64
CA VAL A 57 2.44 8.61 -5.62
C VAL A 57 3.14 9.02 -4.35
N SER A 58 2.43 8.93 -3.23
CA SER A 58 2.99 9.10 -1.89
C SER A 58 2.74 7.83 -1.09
N PHE A 59 3.69 7.47 -0.22
CA PHE A 59 3.62 6.25 0.58
C PHE A 59 3.66 6.59 2.07
N ASP A 60 2.84 5.89 2.85
CA ASP A 60 2.93 5.88 4.31
C ASP A 60 2.59 4.48 4.83
N GLY A 61 3.43 3.97 5.72
CA GLY A 61 3.20 2.74 6.48
C GLY A 61 3.40 2.94 7.98
N GLY A 62 3.65 4.18 8.42
CA GLY A 62 4.17 4.49 9.74
C GLY A 62 5.69 4.42 9.80
N ARG A 63 6.22 4.44 11.03
CA ARG A 63 7.66 4.54 11.28
C ARG A 63 8.38 3.25 10.91
N ASP A 64 9.39 3.35 10.04
CA ASP A 64 10.28 2.25 9.62
C ASP A 64 9.54 1.03 9.03
N ALA A 65 8.36 1.26 8.43
CA ALA A 65 7.52 0.20 7.89
C ALA A 65 8.00 -0.28 6.51
N GLU A 66 8.09 -1.61 6.33
CA GLU A 66 8.34 -2.21 5.01
C GLU A 66 7.09 -2.18 4.12
N ARG A 67 5.91 -2.40 4.70
CA ARG A 67 4.64 -2.36 3.99
C ARG A 67 4.00 -0.98 4.16
N CYS A 68 3.68 -0.34 3.05
CA CYS A 68 3.09 0.99 3.02
C CYS A 68 1.79 0.98 2.22
N ARG A 69 0.83 1.82 2.60
CA ARG A 69 -0.27 2.20 1.71
C ARG A 69 0.22 3.33 0.82
N ALA A 70 -0.34 3.42 -0.37
CA ALA A 70 -0.01 4.45 -1.34
C ALA A 70 -1.23 5.29 -1.65
N VAL A 71 -1.05 6.60 -1.73
CA VAL A 71 -2.03 7.53 -2.30
C VAL A 71 -1.53 7.93 -3.69
N ILE A 72 -2.33 7.62 -4.70
CA ILE A 72 -2.13 8.04 -6.09
C ILE A 72 -2.98 9.29 -6.29
N ALA A 73 -2.36 10.43 -6.55
CA ALA A 73 -3.06 11.71 -6.59
C ALA A 73 -2.67 12.56 -7.81
N PRO A 74 -3.59 13.38 -8.34
CA PRO A 74 -3.23 14.37 -9.34
C PRO A 74 -2.35 15.47 -8.78
N SER A 75 -1.56 16.13 -9.62
CA SER A 75 -0.57 17.16 -9.25
C SER A 75 -1.09 18.35 -8.42
N TYR A 76 -2.41 18.59 -8.40
CA TYR A 76 -3.01 19.65 -7.57
C TYR A 76 -3.25 19.25 -6.11
N TYR A 77 -3.18 17.97 -5.77
CA TYR A 77 -3.53 17.44 -4.45
C TYR A 77 -2.28 16.94 -3.72
N GLU A 78 -2.01 17.43 -2.52
CA GLU A 78 -0.91 16.92 -1.70
C GLU A 78 -1.50 16.07 -0.55
N PRO A 79 -1.21 14.75 -0.49
CA PRO A 79 -1.76 13.88 0.54
C PRO A 79 -1.31 14.28 1.94
N SER A 80 -2.27 14.36 2.86
CA SER A 80 -2.04 14.45 4.29
C SER A 80 -1.88 13.05 4.91
N ARG A 81 -1.45 12.98 6.18
CA ARG A 81 -1.33 11.68 6.88
C ARG A 81 -2.65 10.94 7.04
N ASP A 82 -3.75 11.67 7.17
CA ASP A 82 -5.08 11.07 7.36
C ASP A 82 -5.58 10.37 6.08
N ASP A 83 -5.10 10.79 4.90
CA ASP A 83 -5.44 10.19 3.61
C ASP A 83 -4.92 8.75 3.47
N PHE A 84 -3.95 8.34 4.28
CA PHE A 84 -3.45 6.97 4.29
C PHE A 84 -4.28 6.05 5.19
N GLU A 85 -5.22 6.61 5.98
CA GLU A 85 -6.11 5.88 6.88
C GLU A 85 -5.36 4.84 7.74
N LEU A 86 -4.19 5.23 8.27
CA LEU A 86 -3.38 4.37 9.12
C LEU A 86 -3.83 4.51 10.59
N ALA A 87 -3.99 3.38 11.26
CA ALA A 87 -4.24 3.33 12.69
C ALA A 87 -3.15 2.49 13.39
N LEU A 88 -2.59 3.02 14.47
CA LEU A 88 -1.62 2.30 15.30
C LEU A 88 -2.35 1.58 16.44
N ILE A 89 -2.10 0.29 16.58
CA ILE A 89 -2.60 -0.51 17.70
C ILE A 89 -1.42 -0.80 18.64
N GLU A 90 -1.55 -0.36 19.89
CA GLU A 90 -0.61 -0.71 20.96
C GLU A 90 -1.12 -1.94 21.71
N ILE A 91 -0.23 -2.92 21.91
CA ILE A 91 -0.54 -4.14 22.66
C ILE A 91 0.16 -4.06 24.02
N ASP A 92 -0.61 -3.83 25.08
CA ASP A 92 -0.11 -3.91 26.45
C ASP A 92 -0.19 -5.35 26.97
N TYR A 93 0.96 -5.91 27.34
CA TYR A 93 1.05 -7.28 27.83
C TYR A 93 2.22 -7.42 28.82
N PRO A 94 2.19 -8.43 29.72
CA PRO A 94 3.24 -8.62 30.71
C PRO A 94 4.55 -9.14 30.09
N THR A 95 5.34 -8.22 29.52
CA THR A 95 6.63 -8.47 28.85
C THR A 95 7.67 -9.19 29.70
N LYS A 96 7.56 -9.12 31.04
CA LYS A 96 8.46 -9.83 31.96
C LYS A 96 8.27 -11.35 31.97
N PHE A 97 7.10 -11.83 31.55
CA PHE A 97 6.71 -13.24 31.67
C PHE A 97 6.35 -13.89 30.34
N VAL A 98 6.09 -13.07 29.31
CA VAL A 98 5.62 -13.52 28.01
C VAL A 98 6.43 -12.79 26.94
N THR A 99 6.79 -13.51 25.87
CA THR A 99 7.34 -12.93 24.65
C THR A 99 6.32 -13.15 23.54
N LEU A 100 5.66 -12.08 23.10
CA LEU A 100 4.78 -12.16 21.93
C LEU A 100 5.62 -12.11 20.65
N GLN A 101 5.36 -13.03 19.74
CA GLN A 101 5.93 -13.05 18.39
C GLN A 101 4.85 -12.63 17.40
N HIS A 102 5.27 -12.20 16.20
CA HIS A 102 4.34 -11.80 15.14
C HIS A 102 3.25 -12.84 14.88
N GLN A 103 3.60 -14.14 14.85
CA GLN A 103 2.63 -15.22 14.68
C GLN A 103 1.54 -15.29 15.75
N HIS A 104 1.84 -14.93 17.00
CA HIS A 104 0.86 -14.95 18.09
C HIS A 104 -0.19 -13.84 17.91
N VAL A 105 0.24 -12.67 17.43
CA VAL A 105 -0.63 -11.51 17.20
C VAL A 105 -1.41 -11.69 15.90
N LEU A 106 -0.72 -11.97 14.79
CA LEU A 106 -1.33 -12.12 13.48
C LEU A 106 -2.34 -13.28 13.47
N GLY A 107 -1.99 -14.44 14.02
CA GLY A 107 -2.90 -15.58 14.09
C GLY A 107 -4.19 -15.27 14.86
N THR A 108 -4.10 -14.45 15.91
CA THR A 108 -5.26 -14.00 16.67
C THR A 108 -6.12 -13.03 15.86
N LEU A 109 -5.52 -12.06 15.17
CA LEU A 109 -6.24 -11.12 14.31
C LEU A 109 -6.96 -11.83 13.16
N MET A 110 -6.28 -12.77 12.50
CA MET A 110 -6.89 -13.58 11.45
C MET A 110 -8.05 -14.43 11.96
N SER A 111 -7.95 -15.00 13.18
CA SER A 111 -9.07 -15.74 13.79
C SER A 111 -10.30 -14.87 14.09
N LEU A 112 -10.09 -13.55 14.22
CA LEU A 112 -11.16 -12.56 14.40
C LEU A 112 -11.69 -12.02 13.05
N GLY A 113 -11.17 -12.51 11.92
CA GLY A 113 -11.57 -12.08 10.58
C GLY A 113 -11.00 -10.73 10.16
N ILE A 114 -9.90 -10.30 10.78
CA ILE A 114 -9.18 -9.06 10.43
C ILE A 114 -7.99 -9.47 9.55
N GLU A 115 -8.00 -9.08 8.27
CA GLU A 115 -6.93 -9.31 7.28
C GLU A 115 -6.47 -8.00 6.64
#